data_AF-A0A5N8W6Q2-F1
#
_entry.id   AF-A0A5N8W6Q2-F1
#
_cell.length_a   1.000
_cell.length_b   1.000
_cell.length_c   1.000
_cell.angle_alpha   90.00
_cell.angle_beta   90.00
_cell.angle_gamma   90.00
#
_symmetry.space_group_name_H-M   'P 1'
#
loop_
_entity.id
_entity.type
_entity.pdbx_description
1 polymer ?
#
loop_
_entity_poly.entity_id
_entity_poly.type
_entity_poly.pdbx_seq_one_letter_code
_entity_poly.pdbx_strand_id
1 'polypeptide(L)'
;MNTFCQSIWGTTAWGRRWKPDGGFLKTTEPGGRDWRTNPSVAPAARRPLIDVLKKTGDDMKQAFHDVADAADKCRETTQRLALEATKATIRDLVPDSFSLDEFTKMAAVLTFAEVVLLFRTHMDKSGADRAVETCHKAFHEGATKLRALIPELTEASRSAPTYEAEEARAEAFGARSLNEFKPEHKWSTPGDADRGVYKVDLASTEWLENSHTVLKHVGLTDDQLAQRLRDDLKKEPRPESSWPNGQPQVARASTFTDLQSAQNLTQYNLDKNSVEIKEWLDGPPKDGARKDFSVENTPYGISGRSIGKSEMKSDDFPSSKAQDVTGVETRLVYNGDLDPPFTVLTSMPIESKKED
;
A
#
# COMPACT_ATOMS: atom_id res chain seq x y z
N MET A 1 19.22 10.48 -2.21
CA MET A 1 19.44 9.10 -2.73
C MET A 1 18.59 8.07 -1.98
N ASN A 2 18.85 7.82 -0.69
CA ASN A 2 18.15 6.76 0.06
C ASN A 2 16.62 6.88 -0.01
N THR A 3 16.08 8.09 0.19
CA THR A 3 14.65 8.37 0.11
C THR A 3 14.02 7.97 -1.23
N PHE A 4 14.63 8.41 -2.34
CA PHE A 4 14.16 8.09 -3.69
C PHE A 4 14.17 6.57 -3.93
N CYS A 5 15.28 5.90 -3.64
CA CYS A 5 15.36 4.47 -3.86
C CYS A 5 14.39 3.68 -2.98
N GLN A 6 14.07 4.15 -1.77
CA GLN A 6 13.06 3.52 -0.92
C GLN A 6 11.63 3.74 -1.43
N SER A 7 11.33 4.93 -1.96
CA SER A 7 9.99 5.25 -2.44
C SER A 7 9.57 4.38 -3.61
N ILE A 8 10.53 3.97 -4.47
CA ILE A 8 10.33 2.96 -5.53
C ILE A 8 9.79 1.65 -4.96
N TRP A 9 10.20 1.28 -3.74
CA TRP A 9 9.79 0.04 -3.08
C TRP A 9 8.57 0.21 -2.16
N GLY A 10 7.80 1.28 -2.36
CA GLY A 10 6.52 1.51 -1.71
C GLY A 10 6.59 2.14 -0.32
N THR A 11 7.69 2.80 0.02
CA THR A 11 7.63 3.75 1.15
C THR A 11 7.04 5.07 0.71
N THR A 12 6.33 5.75 1.60
CA THR A 12 5.76 7.07 1.32
C THR A 12 6.42 8.15 2.19
N ALA A 13 6.16 9.43 1.89
CA ALA A 13 6.64 10.53 2.74
C ALA A 13 5.90 10.59 4.10
N TRP A 14 4.67 10.07 4.09
CA TRP A 14 3.84 9.74 5.25
C TRP A 14 4.02 8.24 5.58
N GLY A 15 3.13 7.66 6.37
CA GLY A 15 3.19 6.24 6.75
C GLY A 15 3.40 6.05 8.25
N ARG A 16 2.78 5.00 8.78
CA ARG A 16 2.88 4.57 10.18
C ARG A 16 2.93 3.06 10.28
N ARG A 17 3.32 2.54 11.45
CA ARG A 17 3.23 1.11 11.78
C ARG A 17 1.80 0.77 12.18
N TRP A 18 1.34 -0.38 11.72
CA TRP A 18 -0.04 -0.86 11.91
C TRP A 18 -0.07 -2.17 12.68
N LYS A 19 -1.12 -2.34 13.48
CA LYS A 19 -1.42 -3.62 14.11
C LYS A 19 -2.05 -4.57 13.08
N PRO A 20 -1.84 -5.89 13.18
CA PRO A 20 -2.43 -6.87 12.27
C PRO A 20 -3.97 -6.86 12.23
N ASP A 21 -4.61 -6.48 13.34
CA ASP A 21 -6.05 -6.37 13.54
C ASP A 21 -6.61 -4.96 13.25
N GLY A 22 -5.75 -4.03 12.81
CA GLY A 22 -6.10 -2.65 12.51
C GLY A 22 -5.71 -1.65 13.61
N GLY A 23 -5.56 -0.38 13.21
CA GLY A 23 -5.09 0.69 14.09
C GLY A 23 -3.56 0.82 14.18
N PHE A 24 -3.11 1.94 14.76
CA PHE A 24 -1.70 2.27 14.83
C PHE A 24 -0.96 1.50 15.92
N LEU A 25 0.29 1.14 15.62
CA LEU A 25 1.29 0.79 16.63
C LEU A 25 2.00 2.05 17.10
N LYS A 26 2.17 2.18 18.42
CA LYS A 26 3.02 3.20 19.02
C LYS A 26 4.48 2.94 18.66
N THR A 27 5.28 3.98 18.68
CA THR A 27 6.73 3.89 18.40
C THR A 27 7.46 2.91 19.31
N THR A 28 7.00 2.75 20.55
CA THR A 28 7.56 1.84 21.56
C THR A 28 7.04 0.41 21.45
N GLU A 29 5.97 0.16 20.69
CA GLU A 29 5.42 -1.18 20.54
C GLU A 29 6.25 -1.97 19.49
N PRO A 30 6.67 -3.21 19.78
CA PRO A 30 7.32 -4.07 18.79
C PRO A 30 6.30 -4.56 17.74
N GLY A 31 6.79 -4.91 16.54
CA GLY A 31 5.98 -5.50 15.46
C GLY A 31 5.44 -4.52 14.41
N GLY A 32 4.77 -5.03 13.38
CA GLY A 32 4.24 -4.21 12.27
C GLY A 32 5.31 -3.56 11.39
N ARG A 33 4.91 -3.29 10.14
CA ARG A 33 5.81 -2.76 9.10
C ARG A 33 5.79 -1.24 9.09
N ASP A 34 6.96 -0.63 8.94
CA ASP A 34 7.08 0.81 8.80
C ASP A 34 7.03 1.20 7.32
N TRP A 35 5.93 1.86 6.95
CA TRP A 35 5.66 2.30 5.58
C TRP A 35 6.27 3.67 5.25
N ARG A 36 6.77 4.39 6.27
CA ARG A 36 7.37 5.70 6.04
C ARG A 36 8.74 5.57 5.40
N THR A 37 9.13 6.57 4.63
CA THR A 37 10.51 6.65 4.14
C THR A 37 11.46 7.03 5.29
N ASN A 38 12.60 6.36 5.39
CA ASN A 38 13.64 6.68 6.37
C ASN A 38 14.97 7.00 5.66
N PRO A 39 15.34 8.29 5.54
CA PRO A 39 16.55 8.70 4.84
C PRO A 39 17.85 8.11 5.41
N SER A 40 17.86 7.74 6.70
CA SER A 40 19.03 7.20 7.40
C SER A 40 19.25 5.70 7.16
N VAL A 41 18.34 5.02 6.45
CA VAL A 41 18.43 3.57 6.19
C VAL A 41 18.81 3.31 4.74
N ALA A 42 19.66 2.30 4.50
CA ALA A 42 20.01 1.91 3.14
C ALA A 42 18.78 1.35 2.38
N PRO A 43 18.59 1.66 1.09
CA PRO A 43 17.42 1.21 0.33
C PRO A 43 17.21 -0.30 0.34
N ALA A 44 18.29 -1.09 0.27
CA ALA A 44 18.22 -2.54 0.31
C ALA A 44 17.62 -3.09 1.62
N ALA A 45 17.71 -2.34 2.72
CA ALA A 45 17.15 -2.72 4.02
C ALA A 45 15.70 -2.24 4.20
N ARG A 46 15.10 -1.58 3.20
CA ARG A 46 13.77 -0.97 3.32
C ARG A 46 12.98 -1.12 2.01
N ARG A 47 12.40 -2.32 1.83
CA ARG A 47 11.64 -2.72 0.65
C ARG A 47 10.30 -3.35 1.06
N PRO A 48 9.41 -2.59 1.72
CA PRO A 48 8.24 -3.13 2.39
C PRO A 48 7.34 -3.95 1.45
N LEU A 49 7.11 -3.49 0.21
CA LEU A 49 6.29 -4.25 -0.75
C LEU A 49 6.89 -5.61 -1.08
N ILE A 50 8.18 -5.66 -1.40
CA ILE A 50 8.88 -6.90 -1.76
C ILE A 50 8.87 -7.89 -0.59
N ASP A 51 9.06 -7.39 0.63
CA ASP A 51 9.01 -8.21 1.84
C ASP A 51 7.61 -8.81 2.07
N VAL A 52 6.55 -8.02 1.86
CA VAL A 52 5.15 -8.50 1.98
C VAL A 52 4.86 -9.56 0.92
N LEU A 53 5.23 -9.31 -0.33
CA LEU A 53 5.01 -10.26 -1.43
C LEU A 53 5.76 -11.57 -1.21
N LYS A 54 7.03 -11.50 -0.78
CA LYS A 54 7.82 -12.68 -0.45
C LYS A 54 7.20 -13.47 0.70
N LYS A 55 6.90 -12.81 1.83
CA LYS A 55 6.28 -13.45 2.99
C LYS A 55 4.96 -14.12 2.61
N THR A 56 4.13 -13.41 1.84
CA THR A 56 2.84 -13.93 1.35
C THR A 56 3.06 -15.19 0.50
N GLY A 57 4.00 -15.15 -0.45
CA GLY A 57 4.30 -16.31 -1.30
C GLY A 57 4.79 -17.52 -0.49
N ASP A 58 5.69 -17.30 0.48
CA ASP A 58 6.20 -18.34 1.37
C ASP A 58 5.08 -18.94 2.24
N ASP A 59 4.23 -18.10 2.84
CA ASP A 59 3.11 -18.54 3.69
C ASP A 59 2.03 -19.28 2.89
N MET A 60 1.71 -18.81 1.68
CA MET A 60 0.77 -19.48 0.77
C MET A 60 1.29 -20.87 0.37
N LYS A 61 2.56 -20.95 -0.04
CA LYS A 61 3.21 -22.21 -0.40
C LYS A 61 3.13 -23.20 0.75
N GLN A 62 3.48 -22.77 1.97
CA GLN A 62 3.44 -23.65 3.13
C GLN A 62 2.01 -24.11 3.43
N ALA A 63 1.02 -23.20 3.41
CA ALA A 63 -0.37 -23.54 3.68
C ALA A 63 -0.93 -24.56 2.67
N PHE A 64 -0.65 -24.40 1.38
CA PHE A 64 -1.08 -25.37 0.37
C PHE A 64 -0.37 -26.72 0.51
N HIS A 65 0.92 -26.72 0.83
CA HIS A 65 1.66 -27.95 1.07
C HIS A 65 1.12 -28.71 2.29
N ASP A 66 0.90 -28.02 3.42
CA ASP A 66 0.33 -28.60 4.65
C ASP A 66 -1.03 -29.28 4.38
N VAL A 67 -1.89 -28.62 3.60
CA VAL A 67 -3.23 -29.12 3.24
C VAL A 67 -3.14 -30.31 2.30
N ALA A 68 -2.27 -30.27 1.29
CA ALA A 68 -2.06 -31.38 0.36
C ALA A 68 -1.53 -32.63 1.09
N ASP A 69 -0.51 -32.46 1.94
CA ASP A 69 0.06 -33.52 2.76
C ASP A 69 -1.00 -34.15 3.70
N ALA A 70 -1.88 -33.34 4.29
CA ALA A 70 -2.96 -33.84 5.14
C ALA A 70 -4.00 -34.65 4.34
N ALA A 71 -4.34 -34.19 3.13
CA ALA A 71 -5.26 -34.90 2.24
C ALA A 71 -4.69 -36.26 1.79
N ASP A 72 -3.41 -36.31 1.41
CA ASP A 72 -2.74 -37.55 1.01
C ASP A 72 -2.64 -38.53 2.19
N LYS A 73 -2.23 -38.07 3.38
CA LYS A 73 -2.22 -38.91 4.61
C LYS A 73 -3.60 -39.44 4.97
N CYS A 74 -4.66 -38.63 4.78
CA CYS A 74 -6.03 -39.07 4.99
C CYS A 74 -6.42 -40.17 4.00
N ARG A 75 -6.10 -40.01 2.71
CA ARG A 75 -6.36 -41.03 1.68
C ARG A 75 -5.60 -42.33 1.96
N GLU A 76 -4.31 -42.24 2.26
CA GLU A 76 -3.48 -43.42 2.58
C GLU A 76 -4.01 -44.16 3.82
N THR A 77 -4.37 -43.41 4.88
CA THR A 77 -4.89 -44.01 6.12
C THR A 77 -6.23 -44.69 5.89
N THR A 78 -7.18 -44.02 5.24
CA THR A 78 -8.51 -44.58 4.96
C THR A 78 -8.42 -45.80 4.01
N GLN A 79 -7.55 -45.76 3.00
CA GLN A 79 -7.29 -46.90 2.12
C GLN A 79 -6.68 -48.08 2.90
N ARG A 80 -5.69 -47.83 3.76
CA ARG A 80 -5.08 -48.86 4.60
C ARG A 80 -6.11 -49.51 5.52
N LEU A 81 -6.92 -48.70 6.21
CA LEU A 81 -7.96 -49.19 7.12
C LEU A 81 -9.03 -50.00 6.36
N ALA A 82 -9.44 -49.57 5.17
CA ALA A 82 -10.35 -50.32 4.33
C ALA A 82 -9.76 -51.67 3.90
N LEU A 83 -8.50 -51.70 3.47
CA LEU A 83 -7.80 -52.94 3.10
C LEU A 83 -7.65 -53.91 4.29
N GLU A 84 -7.35 -53.39 5.49
CA GLU A 84 -7.27 -54.18 6.72
C GLU A 84 -8.64 -54.80 7.07
N ALA A 85 -9.72 -54.02 7.01
CA ALA A 85 -11.07 -54.51 7.22
C ALA A 85 -11.49 -55.56 6.17
N THR A 86 -11.14 -55.35 4.88
CA THR A 86 -11.41 -56.33 3.83
C THR A 86 -10.66 -57.64 4.07
N LYS A 87 -9.37 -57.58 4.43
CA LYS A 87 -8.57 -58.79 4.74
C LYS A 87 -9.09 -59.54 5.96
N ALA A 88 -9.59 -58.84 6.98
CA ALA A 88 -10.20 -59.47 8.15
C ALA A 88 -11.54 -60.14 7.76
N THR A 89 -12.40 -59.45 7.03
CA THR A 89 -13.68 -59.98 6.52
C THR A 89 -13.47 -61.24 5.69
N ILE A 90 -12.46 -61.26 4.80
CA ILE A 90 -12.13 -62.44 3.99
C ILE A 90 -11.71 -63.60 4.90
N ARG A 91 -10.84 -63.38 5.89
CA ARG A 91 -10.41 -64.44 6.83
C ARG A 91 -11.57 -65.02 7.63
N ASP A 92 -12.51 -64.20 8.07
CA ASP A 92 -13.66 -64.68 8.86
C ASP A 92 -14.68 -65.44 8.01
N LEU A 93 -14.77 -65.14 6.71
CA LEU A 93 -15.66 -65.83 5.77
C LEU A 93 -15.03 -67.10 5.17
N VAL A 94 -13.73 -67.32 5.36
CA VAL A 94 -12.96 -68.30 4.60
C VAL A 94 -11.99 -69.06 5.52
N PRO A 95 -12.16 -70.39 5.72
CA PRO A 95 -11.20 -71.21 6.46
C PRO A 95 -9.80 -71.18 5.82
N ASP A 96 -8.75 -71.40 6.62
CA ASP A 96 -7.30 -71.21 6.29
C ASP A 96 -6.73 -71.94 5.05
N SER A 97 -7.54 -72.59 4.22
CA SER A 97 -7.12 -73.39 3.06
C SER A 97 -7.78 -73.01 1.72
N PHE A 98 -8.36 -71.82 1.58
CA PHE A 98 -9.23 -71.47 0.44
C PHE A 98 -8.58 -70.47 -0.54
N SER A 99 -8.97 -70.53 -1.81
CA SER A 99 -8.48 -69.65 -2.88
C SER A 99 -9.41 -68.45 -3.16
N LEU A 100 -8.88 -67.35 -3.70
CA LEU A 100 -9.66 -66.15 -4.09
C LEU A 100 -10.79 -66.46 -5.10
N ASP A 101 -10.59 -67.46 -5.97
CA ASP A 101 -11.58 -67.89 -6.96
C ASP A 101 -12.81 -68.55 -6.29
N GLU A 102 -12.59 -69.30 -5.21
CA GLU A 102 -13.65 -69.93 -4.42
C GLU A 102 -14.40 -68.93 -3.53
N PHE A 103 -13.74 -67.86 -3.06
CA PHE A 103 -14.41 -66.75 -2.37
C PHE A 103 -15.45 -66.08 -3.27
N THR A 104 -15.15 -65.84 -4.55
CA THR A 104 -16.12 -65.29 -5.53
C THR A 104 -17.35 -66.17 -5.70
N LYS A 105 -17.19 -67.50 -5.60
CA LYS A 105 -18.29 -68.47 -5.69
C LYS A 105 -19.13 -68.51 -4.41
N MET A 106 -18.50 -68.36 -3.24
CA MET A 106 -19.19 -68.34 -1.95
C MET A 106 -19.88 -67.00 -1.66
N ALA A 107 -19.29 -65.88 -2.10
CA ALA A 107 -19.88 -64.55 -2.04
C ALA A 107 -21.16 -64.41 -2.89
N ALA A 108 -21.37 -65.30 -3.88
CA ALA A 108 -22.63 -65.40 -4.61
C ALA A 108 -23.77 -66.05 -3.79
N VAL A 109 -23.44 -66.77 -2.70
CA VAL A 109 -24.38 -67.43 -1.78
C VAL A 109 -24.63 -66.57 -0.53
N LEU A 110 -23.62 -65.83 -0.06
CA LEU A 110 -23.77 -64.85 1.00
C LEU A 110 -24.58 -63.64 0.52
N THR A 111 -25.45 -63.11 1.36
CA THR A 111 -26.15 -61.88 1.01
C THR A 111 -25.16 -60.70 1.07
N PHE A 112 -25.23 -59.78 0.11
CA PHE A 112 -24.45 -58.54 0.14
C PHE A 112 -24.58 -57.80 1.49
N ALA A 113 -25.75 -57.91 2.13
CA ALA A 113 -26.02 -57.37 3.46
C ALA A 113 -25.14 -58.01 4.56
N GLU A 114 -24.98 -59.33 4.57
CA GLU A 114 -24.14 -60.04 5.55
C GLU A 114 -22.66 -59.69 5.40
N VAL A 115 -22.15 -59.65 4.16
CA VAL A 115 -20.75 -59.26 3.89
C VAL A 115 -20.49 -57.82 4.31
N VAL A 116 -21.42 -56.90 4.04
CA VAL A 116 -21.30 -55.50 4.47
C VAL A 116 -21.37 -55.35 5.99
N LEU A 117 -22.24 -56.10 6.67
CA LEU A 117 -22.32 -56.08 8.14
C LEU A 117 -21.03 -56.59 8.78
N LEU A 118 -20.47 -57.68 8.29
CA LEU A 118 -19.21 -58.23 8.79
C LEU A 118 -18.01 -57.32 8.47
N PHE A 119 -17.97 -56.73 7.26
CA PHE A 119 -16.97 -55.71 6.96
C PHE A 119 -17.01 -54.53 7.92
N ARG A 120 -18.22 -54.08 8.29
CA ARG A 120 -18.40 -53.01 9.27
C ARG A 120 -17.90 -53.38 10.67
N THR A 121 -17.97 -54.64 11.09
CA THR A 121 -17.46 -55.05 12.41
C THR A 121 -15.93 -55.03 12.49
N HIS A 122 -15.23 -55.15 11.36
CA HIS A 122 -13.76 -55.06 11.31
C HIS A 122 -13.23 -53.65 11.00
N MET A 123 -14.10 -52.70 10.68
CA MET A 123 -13.70 -51.36 10.33
C MET A 123 -13.25 -50.57 11.57
N ASP A 124 -12.02 -50.04 11.57
CA ASP A 124 -11.62 -49.03 12.54
C ASP A 124 -12.23 -47.67 12.16
N LYS A 125 -13.52 -47.54 12.48
CA LYS A 125 -14.27 -46.31 12.27
C LYS A 125 -13.62 -45.13 13.02
N SER A 126 -13.10 -45.36 14.23
CA SER A 126 -12.49 -44.30 15.04
C SER A 126 -11.21 -43.75 14.41
N GLY A 127 -10.40 -44.60 13.79
CA GLY A 127 -9.21 -44.23 13.03
C GLY A 127 -9.55 -43.49 11.74
N ALA A 128 -10.57 -43.95 11.01
CA ALA A 128 -11.05 -43.28 9.80
C ALA A 128 -11.63 -41.90 10.11
N ASP A 129 -12.49 -41.78 11.12
CA ASP A 129 -13.05 -40.51 11.59
C ASP A 129 -11.92 -39.55 12.01
N ARG A 130 -10.93 -40.03 12.77
CA ARG A 130 -9.76 -39.21 13.18
C ARG A 130 -8.94 -38.71 11.98
N ALA A 131 -8.75 -39.54 10.95
CA ALA A 131 -8.02 -39.16 9.76
C ALA A 131 -8.75 -38.04 8.99
N VAL A 132 -10.07 -38.16 8.83
CA VAL A 132 -10.92 -37.14 8.21
C VAL A 132 -10.90 -35.85 9.03
N GLU A 133 -11.06 -35.92 10.36
CA GLU A 133 -11.00 -34.75 11.24
C GLU A 133 -9.64 -34.03 11.17
N THR A 134 -8.54 -34.78 11.09
CA THR A 134 -7.20 -34.21 10.92
C THR A 134 -7.08 -33.48 9.58
N CYS A 135 -7.61 -34.05 8.52
CA CYS A 135 -7.68 -33.43 7.20
C CYS A 135 -8.50 -32.13 7.24
N HIS A 136 -9.73 -32.17 7.77
CA HIS A 136 -10.60 -31.00 7.92
C HIS A 136 -9.96 -29.88 8.73
N LYS A 137 -9.28 -30.23 9.83
CA LYS A 137 -8.53 -29.29 10.65
C LYS A 137 -7.43 -28.59 9.84
N ALA A 138 -6.65 -29.34 9.06
CA ALA A 138 -5.61 -28.77 8.21
C ALA A 138 -6.19 -27.78 7.18
N PHE A 139 -7.33 -28.09 6.56
CA PHE A 139 -8.03 -27.16 5.67
C PHE A 139 -8.49 -25.88 6.37
N HIS A 140 -9.03 -25.98 7.60
CA HIS A 140 -9.44 -24.82 8.38
C HIS A 140 -8.25 -23.95 8.80
N GLU A 141 -7.17 -24.57 9.25
CA GLU A 141 -5.93 -23.88 9.63
C GLU A 141 -5.28 -23.21 8.41
N GLY A 142 -5.20 -23.90 7.28
CA GLY A 142 -4.72 -23.34 6.01
C GLY A 142 -5.54 -22.13 5.57
N ALA A 143 -6.88 -22.24 5.57
CA ALA A 143 -7.75 -21.11 5.25
C ALA A 143 -7.57 -19.93 6.21
N THR A 144 -7.36 -20.20 7.50
CA THR A 144 -7.09 -19.18 8.53
C THR A 144 -5.76 -18.47 8.26
N LYS A 145 -4.69 -19.23 7.98
CA LYS A 145 -3.38 -18.68 7.61
C LYS A 145 -3.48 -17.77 6.39
N LEU A 146 -4.17 -18.21 5.33
CA LEU A 146 -4.34 -17.43 4.10
C LEU A 146 -5.13 -16.14 4.33
N ARG A 147 -6.23 -16.18 5.10
CA ARG A 147 -7.01 -14.98 5.43
C ARG A 147 -6.22 -13.96 6.25
N ALA A 148 -5.33 -14.43 7.13
CA ALA A 148 -4.47 -13.56 7.92
C ALA A 148 -3.46 -12.74 7.08
N LEU A 149 -3.24 -13.10 5.81
CA LEU A 149 -2.36 -12.34 4.89
C LEU A 149 -3.05 -11.09 4.32
N ILE A 150 -4.38 -11.07 4.28
CA ILE A 150 -5.17 -10.01 3.61
C ILE A 150 -4.84 -8.61 4.15
N PRO A 151 -4.79 -8.34 5.47
CA PRO A 151 -4.57 -6.98 5.96
C PRO A 151 -3.25 -6.36 5.50
N GLU A 152 -2.15 -7.11 5.57
CA GLU A 152 -0.82 -6.62 5.16
C GLU A 152 -0.73 -6.46 3.63
N LEU A 153 -1.39 -7.35 2.86
CA LEU A 153 -1.50 -7.22 1.41
C LEU A 153 -2.33 -6.02 0.99
N THR A 154 -3.43 -5.73 1.67
CA THR A 154 -4.27 -4.56 1.41
C THR A 154 -3.48 -3.28 1.66
N GLU A 155 -2.72 -3.21 2.76
CA GLU A 155 -1.87 -2.04 3.04
C GLU A 155 -0.75 -1.90 2.01
N ALA A 156 -0.11 -3.01 1.60
CA ALA A 156 0.87 -3.02 0.53
C ALA A 156 0.29 -2.51 -0.79
N SER A 157 -0.90 -2.98 -1.17
CA SER A 157 -1.61 -2.55 -2.37
C SER A 157 -1.90 -1.04 -2.36
N ARG A 158 -2.28 -0.48 -1.20
CA ARG A 158 -2.52 0.97 -1.05
C ARG A 158 -1.23 1.79 -1.12
N SER A 159 -0.15 1.31 -0.52
CA SER A 159 1.14 1.99 -0.52
C SER A 159 1.92 1.84 -1.83
N ALA A 160 1.55 0.88 -2.68
CA ALA A 160 2.21 0.68 -3.97
C ALA A 160 2.09 1.94 -4.83
N PRO A 161 3.21 2.52 -5.26
CA PRO A 161 3.16 3.74 -6.05
C PRO A 161 2.58 3.43 -7.44
N THR A 162 1.87 4.40 -8.00
CA THR A 162 1.38 4.33 -9.38
C THR A 162 2.54 4.47 -10.36
N TYR A 163 2.28 4.17 -11.63
CA TYR A 163 3.26 4.41 -12.69
C TYR A 163 3.61 5.90 -12.77
N GLU A 164 2.61 6.77 -12.76
CA GLU A 164 2.76 8.23 -12.89
C GLU A 164 3.57 8.82 -11.72
N ALA A 165 3.35 8.33 -10.49
CA ALA A 165 4.12 8.76 -9.33
C ALA A 165 5.58 8.30 -9.41
N GLU A 166 5.83 7.07 -9.88
CA GLU A 166 7.20 6.55 -10.04
C GLU A 166 7.95 7.21 -11.18
N GLU A 167 7.30 7.41 -12.32
CA GLU A 167 7.85 8.15 -13.46
C GLU A 167 8.25 9.57 -13.03
N ALA A 168 7.33 10.28 -12.36
CA ALA A 168 7.61 11.64 -11.87
C ALA A 168 8.80 11.68 -10.90
N ARG A 169 8.88 10.73 -9.96
CA ARG A 169 10.02 10.61 -9.03
C ARG A 169 11.32 10.31 -9.77
N ALA A 170 11.28 9.42 -10.76
CA ALA A 170 12.46 9.06 -11.55
C ALA A 170 12.95 10.24 -12.39
N GLU A 171 12.03 11.02 -12.98
CA GLU A 171 12.34 12.27 -13.68
C GLU A 171 12.95 13.30 -12.74
N ALA A 172 12.35 13.54 -11.57
CA ALA A 172 12.89 14.47 -10.58
C ALA A 172 14.29 14.07 -10.13
N PHE A 173 14.51 12.79 -9.85
CA PHE A 173 15.83 12.27 -9.53
C PHE A 173 16.82 12.44 -10.69
N GLY A 174 16.40 12.08 -11.90
CA GLY A 174 17.18 12.22 -13.12
C GLY A 174 17.62 13.67 -13.33
N ALA A 175 16.68 14.60 -13.30
CA ALA A 175 16.92 16.04 -13.37
C ALA A 175 17.92 16.48 -12.30
N ARG A 176 17.67 16.20 -11.02
CA ARG A 176 18.61 16.55 -9.93
C ARG A 176 20.01 15.96 -10.12
N SER A 177 20.11 14.74 -10.66
CA SER A 177 21.39 14.06 -10.87
C SER A 177 22.23 14.71 -11.98
N LEU A 178 21.60 15.30 -13.00
CA LEU A 178 22.29 16.03 -14.07
C LEU A 178 23.05 17.26 -13.55
N ASN A 179 22.65 17.78 -12.39
CA ASN A 179 23.37 18.85 -11.71
C ASN A 179 23.99 18.41 -10.37
N GLU A 180 24.27 17.12 -10.21
CA GLU A 180 24.95 16.56 -9.02
C GLU A 180 24.26 16.94 -7.69
N PHE A 181 22.95 17.16 -7.70
CA PHE A 181 22.16 17.63 -6.56
C PHE A 181 22.61 18.98 -5.97
N LYS A 182 23.35 19.81 -6.72
CA LYS A 182 23.74 21.15 -6.26
C LYS A 182 22.53 22.00 -5.85
N PRO A 183 22.68 22.88 -4.85
CA PRO A 183 21.60 23.71 -4.35
C PRO A 183 21.39 24.95 -5.23
N GLU A 184 21.06 24.78 -6.51
CA GLU A 184 20.88 25.87 -7.47
C GLU A 184 19.77 25.57 -8.48
N HIS A 185 19.21 26.62 -9.11
CA HIS A 185 18.32 26.49 -10.26
C HIS A 185 19.13 26.40 -11.54
N LYS A 186 19.39 25.18 -12.02
CA LYS A 186 20.22 24.98 -13.21
C LYS A 186 19.50 25.30 -14.52
N TRP A 187 18.18 25.14 -14.55
CA TRP A 187 17.36 25.22 -15.77
C TRP A 187 16.50 26.49 -15.85
N SER A 188 16.83 27.52 -15.07
CA SER A 188 16.25 28.86 -15.21
C SER A 188 17.00 29.68 -16.27
N THR A 189 16.35 30.72 -16.80
CA THR A 189 17.05 31.71 -17.63
C THR A 189 17.60 32.81 -16.72
N PRO A 190 18.92 33.08 -16.72
CA PRO A 190 19.47 34.16 -15.92
C PRO A 190 18.80 35.51 -16.20
N GLY A 191 18.40 36.22 -15.13
CA GLY A 191 17.79 37.56 -15.23
C GLY A 191 16.35 37.58 -15.77
N ASP A 192 15.67 36.44 -15.92
CA ASP A 192 14.22 36.40 -16.10
C ASP A 192 13.51 36.91 -14.82
N ALA A 193 14.02 36.58 -13.63
CA ALA A 193 13.41 36.94 -12.35
C ALA A 193 13.32 38.46 -12.12
N ASP A 194 14.35 39.22 -12.49
CA ASP A 194 14.37 40.69 -12.40
C ASP A 194 13.25 41.35 -13.22
N ARG A 195 12.88 40.68 -14.32
CA ARG A 195 11.81 41.09 -15.24
C ARG A 195 10.42 40.58 -14.80
N GLY A 196 10.33 39.92 -13.64
CA GLY A 196 9.09 39.33 -13.14
C GLY A 196 8.70 38.04 -13.86
N VAL A 197 9.65 37.37 -14.53
CA VAL A 197 9.42 36.08 -15.20
C VAL A 197 10.02 34.97 -14.35
N TYR A 198 9.17 34.11 -13.80
CA TYR A 198 9.59 33.10 -12.83
C TYR A 198 9.45 31.69 -13.38
N LYS A 199 10.38 31.31 -14.27
CA LYS A 199 10.41 29.94 -14.80
C LYS A 199 10.98 28.99 -13.76
N VAL A 200 10.26 27.92 -13.51
CA VAL A 200 10.69 26.85 -12.59
C VAL A 200 10.61 25.51 -13.30
N ASP A 201 11.47 24.58 -12.92
CA ASP A 201 11.35 23.17 -13.27
C ASP A 201 11.15 22.36 -11.98
N LEU A 202 9.99 21.74 -11.84
CA LEU A 202 9.62 21.01 -10.63
C LEU A 202 10.50 19.78 -10.41
N ALA A 203 10.88 19.10 -11.48
CA ALA A 203 11.73 17.91 -11.42
C ALA A 203 13.09 18.25 -10.79
N SER A 204 13.74 19.29 -11.30
CA SER A 204 15.03 19.76 -10.79
C SER A 204 14.99 20.49 -9.47
N THR A 205 13.81 20.87 -8.98
CA THR A 205 13.70 21.52 -7.68
C THR A 205 13.36 20.55 -6.57
N GLU A 206 12.87 19.33 -6.84
CA GLU A 206 12.50 18.34 -5.82
C GLU A 206 13.65 18.05 -4.83
N TRP A 207 13.40 18.16 -3.52
CA TRP A 207 14.34 18.16 -2.39
C TRP A 207 15.23 19.41 -2.21
N LEU A 208 15.24 20.36 -3.14
CA LEU A 208 15.89 21.67 -2.93
C LEU A 208 15.08 22.42 -1.88
N GLU A 209 15.72 22.92 -0.82
CA GLU A 209 15.02 23.53 0.32
C GLU A 209 13.90 22.64 0.92
N ASN A 210 14.10 21.32 0.89
CA ASN A 210 13.09 20.32 1.31
C ASN A 210 11.77 20.43 0.53
N SER A 211 11.84 20.84 -0.74
CA SER A 211 10.71 20.79 -1.66
C SER A 211 10.22 19.35 -1.86
N HIS A 212 8.92 19.21 -2.10
CA HIS A 212 8.28 17.90 -2.11
C HIS A 212 6.99 17.86 -2.94
N THR A 213 6.91 18.65 -4.00
CA THR A 213 5.77 18.64 -4.92
C THR A 213 5.64 17.28 -5.57
N VAL A 214 6.72 16.76 -6.14
CA VAL A 214 6.69 15.52 -6.91
C VAL A 214 6.38 14.34 -6.00
N LEU A 215 7.07 14.24 -4.86
CA LEU A 215 6.89 13.13 -3.94
C LEU A 215 5.49 13.05 -3.33
N LYS A 216 4.86 14.19 -3.04
CA LYS A 216 3.63 14.23 -2.24
C LYS A 216 2.35 14.57 -3.01
N HIS A 217 2.46 15.04 -4.25
CA HIS A 217 1.32 15.63 -4.96
C HIS A 217 1.24 15.23 -6.43
N VAL A 218 1.92 14.17 -6.89
CA VAL A 218 1.86 13.73 -8.29
C VAL A 218 1.47 12.26 -8.39
N GLY A 219 0.49 11.96 -9.23
CA GLY A 219 0.09 10.61 -9.61
C GLY A 219 -0.53 9.75 -8.51
N LEU A 220 -0.96 10.30 -7.37
CA LEU A 220 -1.48 9.49 -6.26
C LEU A 220 -2.90 8.99 -6.52
N THR A 221 -3.23 7.80 -6.01
CA THR A 221 -4.61 7.31 -5.99
C THR A 221 -5.42 7.94 -4.86
N ASP A 222 -6.75 7.90 -4.97
CA ASP A 222 -7.66 8.34 -3.90
C ASP A 222 -7.40 7.60 -2.57
N ASP A 223 -7.06 6.30 -2.64
CA ASP A 223 -6.62 5.50 -1.49
C ASP A 223 -5.33 6.04 -0.86
N GLN A 224 -4.37 6.49 -1.66
CA GLN A 224 -3.13 7.10 -1.17
C GLN A 224 -3.35 8.48 -0.56
N LEU A 225 -4.30 9.27 -1.09
CA LEU A 225 -4.72 10.53 -0.48
C LEU A 225 -5.35 10.28 0.90
N ALA A 226 -6.25 9.30 1.00
CA ALA A 226 -6.85 8.89 2.27
C ALA A 226 -5.79 8.36 3.24
N GLN A 227 -4.85 7.54 2.75
CA GLN A 227 -3.72 7.02 3.54
C GLN A 227 -2.86 8.16 4.10
N ARG A 228 -2.59 9.22 3.32
CA ARG A 228 -1.86 10.40 3.80
C ARG A 228 -2.60 11.11 4.92
N LEU A 229 -3.92 11.32 4.79
CA LEU A 229 -4.72 11.94 5.85
C LEU A 229 -4.73 11.09 7.12
N ARG A 230 -4.86 9.77 6.97
CA ARG A 230 -4.83 8.81 8.06
C ARG A 230 -3.48 8.79 8.79
N ASP A 231 -2.36 8.89 8.07
CA ASP A 231 -1.03 8.62 8.66
C ASP A 231 -0.26 9.88 9.09
N ASP A 232 -0.42 10.99 8.36
CA ASP A 232 0.25 12.26 8.64
C ASP A 232 -0.57 13.08 9.64
N LEU A 233 -0.76 12.53 10.85
CA LEU A 233 -1.60 13.13 11.90
C LEU A 233 -0.84 14.15 12.76
N LYS A 234 -1.48 15.30 13.00
CA LYS A 234 -1.15 16.24 14.06
C LYS A 234 -1.54 15.72 15.44
N LYS A 235 -2.71 15.05 15.51
CA LYS A 235 -3.22 14.44 16.75
C LYS A 235 -3.79 13.06 16.42
N GLU A 236 -3.44 12.08 17.25
CA GLU A 236 -3.95 10.71 17.12
C GLU A 236 -5.47 10.64 17.37
N PRO A 237 -6.13 9.55 16.92
CA PRO A 237 -7.56 9.29 17.15
C PRO A 237 -7.99 9.46 18.60
N ARG A 238 -9.11 10.17 18.83
CA ARG A 238 -9.70 10.41 20.15
C ARG A 238 -11.23 10.34 20.02
N PRO A 239 -11.86 9.20 20.35
CA PRO A 239 -13.29 8.94 20.08
C PRO A 239 -14.25 10.03 20.58
N GLU A 240 -13.95 10.65 21.73
CA GLU A 240 -14.80 11.68 22.35
C GLU A 240 -14.45 13.12 21.91
N SER A 241 -13.58 13.29 20.91
CA SER A 241 -13.15 14.61 20.42
C SER A 241 -13.80 14.99 19.09
N SER A 242 -13.57 16.22 18.62
CA SER A 242 -13.97 16.65 17.26
C SER A 242 -13.21 15.96 16.13
N TRP A 243 -12.28 15.07 16.46
CA TRP A 243 -11.44 14.29 15.55
C TRP A 243 -11.38 12.82 16.02
N PRO A 244 -12.51 12.07 15.97
CA PRO A 244 -12.57 10.69 16.44
C PRO A 244 -11.54 9.79 15.76
N ASN A 245 -11.29 9.98 14.46
CA ASN A 245 -10.33 9.20 13.66
C ASN A 245 -8.96 9.88 13.50
N GLY A 246 -8.68 10.91 14.31
CA GLY A 246 -7.42 11.65 14.29
C GLY A 246 -7.50 12.94 13.48
N GLN A 247 -6.63 13.90 13.81
CA GLN A 247 -6.54 15.20 13.15
C GLN A 247 -5.35 15.20 12.18
N PRO A 248 -5.57 15.23 10.86
CA PRO A 248 -4.48 15.37 9.89
C PRO A 248 -3.65 16.64 10.10
N GLN A 249 -2.35 16.53 9.88
CA GLN A 249 -1.38 17.63 9.87
C GLN A 249 -1.62 18.54 8.66
N VAL A 250 -1.96 17.95 7.52
CA VAL A 250 -2.28 18.67 6.29
C VAL A 250 -3.74 19.12 6.29
N ALA A 251 -4.02 20.27 5.67
CA ALA A 251 -5.40 20.74 5.50
C ALA A 251 -6.19 19.88 4.51
N ARG A 252 -5.49 19.29 3.55
CA ARG A 252 -6.00 18.42 2.49
C ARG A 252 -4.88 17.52 1.99
N ALA A 253 -5.24 16.37 1.45
CA ALA A 253 -4.35 15.56 0.63
C ALA A 253 -4.83 15.68 -0.82
N SER A 254 -3.94 16.10 -1.72
CA SER A 254 -4.29 16.30 -3.13
C SER A 254 -3.16 15.88 -4.05
N THR A 255 -3.51 15.61 -5.30
CA THR A 255 -2.57 15.14 -6.32
C THR A 255 -2.93 15.69 -7.70
N PHE A 256 -1.92 16.16 -8.42
CA PHE A 256 -1.95 16.32 -9.86
C PHE A 256 -2.03 14.95 -10.53
N THR A 257 -2.53 14.91 -11.77
CA THR A 257 -2.59 13.70 -12.58
C THR A 257 -1.20 13.12 -12.85
N ASP A 258 -0.28 13.97 -13.30
CA ASP A 258 1.09 13.61 -13.68
C ASP A 258 2.04 14.82 -13.50
N LEU A 259 3.34 14.59 -13.73
CA LEU A 259 4.37 15.62 -13.54
C LEU A 259 4.22 16.79 -14.53
N GLN A 260 3.85 16.50 -15.78
CA GLN A 260 3.67 17.53 -16.80
C GLN A 260 2.52 18.49 -16.44
N SER A 261 1.42 17.94 -15.93
CA SER A 261 0.28 18.70 -15.41
C SER A 261 0.70 19.53 -14.21
N ALA A 262 1.41 18.93 -13.24
CA ALA A 262 1.95 19.65 -12.09
C ALA A 262 2.83 20.84 -12.50
N GLN A 263 3.70 20.63 -13.49
CA GLN A 263 4.59 21.65 -14.05
C GLN A 263 3.80 22.80 -14.69
N ASN A 264 2.87 22.50 -15.59
CA ASN A 264 2.07 23.51 -16.29
C ASN A 264 1.18 24.32 -15.33
N LEU A 265 0.52 23.62 -14.41
CA LEU A 265 -0.38 24.22 -13.42
C LEU A 265 0.39 25.10 -12.42
N THR A 266 1.57 24.66 -11.99
CA THR A 266 2.44 25.46 -11.11
C THR A 266 2.97 26.68 -11.85
N GLN A 267 3.50 26.52 -13.07
CA GLN A 267 4.00 27.65 -13.85
C GLN A 267 2.89 28.68 -14.10
N TYR A 268 1.68 28.24 -14.45
CA TYR A 268 0.53 29.12 -14.60
C TYR A 268 0.22 29.92 -13.33
N ASN A 269 0.22 29.27 -12.16
CA ASN A 269 0.00 29.94 -10.88
C ASN A 269 1.08 31.00 -10.61
N LEU A 270 2.34 30.71 -10.89
CA LEU A 270 3.44 31.67 -10.76
C LEU A 270 3.31 32.85 -11.73
N ASP A 271 2.99 32.58 -13.00
CA ASP A 271 2.83 33.62 -14.01
C ASP A 271 1.68 34.57 -13.66
N LYS A 272 0.56 34.02 -13.16
CA LYS A 272 -0.60 34.81 -12.72
C LYS A 272 -0.31 35.65 -11.49
N ASN A 273 0.54 35.18 -10.60
CA ASN A 273 0.93 35.89 -9.38
C ASN A 273 2.27 36.63 -9.53
N SER A 274 2.80 36.78 -10.75
CA SER A 274 4.13 37.37 -11.00
C SER A 274 4.32 38.77 -10.39
N VAL A 275 3.28 39.62 -10.44
CA VAL A 275 3.33 40.96 -9.82
C VAL A 275 3.45 40.85 -8.30
N GLU A 276 2.64 40.02 -7.66
CA GLU A 276 2.64 39.86 -6.20
C GLU A 276 3.92 39.14 -5.69
N ILE A 277 4.46 38.22 -6.50
CA ILE A 277 5.76 37.60 -6.26
C ILE A 277 6.84 38.68 -6.35
N LYS A 278 6.83 39.53 -7.38
CA LYS A 278 7.80 40.61 -7.52
C LYS A 278 7.75 41.58 -6.34
N GLU A 279 6.57 42.01 -5.94
CA GLU A 279 6.39 42.86 -4.75
C GLU A 279 6.93 42.20 -3.47
N TRP A 280 6.77 40.88 -3.33
CA TRP A 280 7.33 40.12 -2.23
C TRP A 280 8.86 40.06 -2.27
N LEU A 281 9.46 40.03 -3.47
CA LEU A 281 10.91 39.97 -3.67
C LEU A 281 11.61 41.33 -3.64
N ASP A 282 10.93 42.42 -4.01
CA ASP A 282 11.47 43.79 -4.02
C ASP A 282 11.77 44.31 -2.60
N GLY A 283 11.03 43.82 -1.59
CA GLY A 283 11.37 43.94 -0.18
C GLY A 283 11.81 42.59 0.38
N PRO A 284 12.99 42.08 -0.05
CA PRO A 284 13.30 40.66 0.03
C PRO A 284 13.17 40.17 1.47
N PRO A 285 12.41 39.09 1.70
CA PRO A 285 12.23 38.56 3.04
C PRO A 285 13.53 37.89 3.50
N LYS A 286 13.55 37.42 4.74
CA LYS A 286 14.69 36.64 5.24
C LYS A 286 14.72 35.26 4.58
N ASP A 287 15.91 34.69 4.39
CA ASP A 287 16.05 33.31 3.91
C ASP A 287 15.20 32.33 4.73
N GLY A 288 14.54 31.42 4.02
CA GLY A 288 13.59 30.47 4.59
C GLY A 288 12.18 31.04 4.84
N ALA A 289 11.94 32.35 4.63
CA ALA A 289 10.60 32.90 4.66
C ALA A 289 9.72 32.27 3.58
N ARG A 290 8.45 32.02 3.92
CA ARG A 290 7.51 31.33 3.05
C ARG A 290 6.35 32.22 2.70
N LYS A 291 5.88 32.13 1.45
CA LYS A 291 4.66 32.81 0.99
C LYS A 291 3.86 31.88 0.08
N ASP A 292 2.55 31.91 0.25
CA ASP A 292 1.60 31.10 -0.50
C ASP A 292 0.95 31.95 -1.58
N PHE A 293 0.87 31.41 -2.79
CA PHE A 293 0.20 32.01 -3.93
C PHE A 293 -0.79 31.02 -4.50
N SER A 294 -1.95 31.48 -4.91
CA SER A 294 -3.01 30.59 -5.40
C SER A 294 -3.81 31.20 -6.52
N VAL A 295 -4.29 30.33 -7.41
CA VAL A 295 -5.34 30.62 -8.38
C VAL A 295 -6.49 29.67 -8.15
N GLU A 296 -7.72 30.16 -8.29
CA GLU A 296 -8.92 29.36 -8.06
C GLU A 296 -9.24 28.43 -9.23
N ASN A 297 -8.83 28.83 -10.44
CA ASN A 297 -9.08 28.09 -11.67
C ASN A 297 -7.88 28.23 -12.61
N THR A 298 -7.71 27.24 -13.48
CA THR A 298 -6.69 27.25 -14.53
C THR A 298 -7.33 27.01 -15.90
N PRO A 299 -6.70 27.45 -17.01
CA PRO A 299 -7.21 27.20 -18.36
C PRO A 299 -7.14 25.72 -18.76
N TYR A 300 -6.55 24.87 -17.91
CA TYR A 300 -6.38 23.44 -18.15
C TYR A 300 -7.54 22.60 -17.59
N GLY A 301 -8.55 23.24 -16.97
CA GLY A 301 -9.70 22.56 -16.39
C GLY A 301 -9.39 21.98 -15.01
N ILE A 302 -9.62 20.68 -14.84
CA ILE A 302 -9.37 19.96 -13.58
C ILE A 302 -7.86 19.95 -13.31
N SER A 303 -7.44 20.52 -12.18
CA SER A 303 -6.05 20.54 -11.73
C SER A 303 -5.65 19.26 -11.01
N GLY A 304 -6.61 18.50 -10.49
CA GLY A 304 -6.35 17.19 -9.89
C GLY A 304 -7.45 16.72 -8.96
N ARG A 305 -7.08 15.81 -8.06
CA ARG A 305 -7.97 15.21 -7.04
C ARG A 305 -7.59 15.70 -5.65
N SER A 306 -8.57 15.89 -4.76
CA SER A 306 -8.35 16.35 -3.38
C SER A 306 -9.32 15.74 -2.39
N ILE A 307 -8.84 15.45 -1.18
CA ILE A 307 -9.65 15.11 0.00
C ILE A 307 -9.36 16.14 1.09
N GLY A 308 -10.41 16.82 1.57
CA GLY A 308 -10.33 17.73 2.71
C GLY A 308 -10.15 16.98 4.03
N LYS A 309 -9.36 17.52 4.96
CA LYS A 309 -9.17 16.86 6.27
C LYS A 309 -10.48 16.65 7.05
N SER A 310 -11.52 17.45 6.80
CA SER A 310 -12.82 17.34 7.48
C SER A 310 -13.46 15.96 7.30
N GLU A 311 -13.21 15.30 6.18
CA GLU A 311 -13.75 13.97 5.88
C GLU A 311 -13.29 12.92 6.92
N MET A 312 -12.10 13.10 7.49
CA MET A 312 -11.58 12.24 8.57
C MET A 312 -12.43 12.27 9.84
N LYS A 313 -13.35 13.23 10.00
CA LYS A 313 -14.22 13.27 11.18
C LYS A 313 -15.30 12.20 11.14
N SER A 314 -15.78 11.84 9.95
CA SER A 314 -16.88 10.89 9.75
C SER A 314 -16.43 9.54 9.22
N ASP A 315 -15.25 9.48 8.61
CA ASP A 315 -14.71 8.30 7.94
C ASP A 315 -13.23 8.16 8.32
N ASP A 316 -12.78 6.99 8.75
CA ASP A 316 -11.38 6.75 9.12
C ASP A 316 -10.49 6.49 7.90
N PHE A 317 -11.10 6.28 6.73
CA PHE A 317 -10.42 6.10 5.45
C PHE A 317 -11.24 6.70 4.28
N PRO A 318 -11.28 8.04 4.14
CA PRO A 318 -12.19 8.77 3.25
C PRO A 318 -11.82 8.74 1.75
N SER A 319 -11.37 7.60 1.22
CA SER A 319 -10.95 7.45 -0.19
C SER A 319 -12.07 7.85 -1.16
N SER A 320 -13.31 7.42 -0.88
CA SER A 320 -14.50 7.76 -1.68
C SER A 320 -14.88 9.25 -1.69
N LYS A 321 -14.23 10.07 -0.86
CA LYS A 321 -14.49 11.51 -0.73
C LYS A 321 -13.57 12.38 -1.58
N ALA A 322 -12.66 11.76 -2.33
CA ALA A 322 -11.85 12.50 -3.28
C ALA A 322 -12.74 13.14 -4.35
N GLN A 323 -12.46 14.41 -4.64
CA GLN A 323 -13.19 15.18 -5.63
C GLN A 323 -12.24 15.90 -6.58
N ASP A 324 -12.73 16.19 -7.77
CA ASP A 324 -12.03 16.98 -8.76
C ASP A 324 -11.95 18.43 -8.28
N VAL A 325 -10.78 19.04 -8.49
CA VAL A 325 -10.53 20.43 -8.14
C VAL A 325 -9.91 21.16 -9.33
N THR A 326 -10.03 22.49 -9.36
CA THR A 326 -9.61 23.32 -10.51
C THR A 326 -8.55 24.35 -10.15
N GLY A 327 -8.33 24.60 -8.85
CA GLY A 327 -7.36 25.58 -8.37
C GLY A 327 -5.98 24.97 -8.08
N VAL A 328 -5.00 25.84 -7.88
CA VAL A 328 -3.62 25.48 -7.56
C VAL A 328 -3.10 26.41 -6.48
N GLU A 329 -2.47 25.85 -5.45
CA GLU A 329 -1.72 26.60 -4.43
C GLU A 329 -0.24 26.21 -4.51
N THR A 330 0.62 27.22 -4.55
CA THR A 330 2.07 27.06 -4.58
C THR A 330 2.67 27.83 -3.41
N ARG A 331 3.44 27.13 -2.59
CA ARG A 331 4.21 27.71 -1.50
C ARG A 331 5.64 27.91 -1.95
N LEU A 332 6.08 29.16 -1.96
CA LEU A 332 7.47 29.54 -2.20
C LEU A 332 8.24 29.62 -0.89
N VAL A 333 9.53 29.31 -0.95
CA VAL A 333 10.49 29.58 0.13
C VAL A 333 11.62 30.44 -0.42
N TYR A 334 11.84 31.61 0.19
CA TYR A 334 12.87 32.55 -0.25
C TYR A 334 14.27 32.02 0.05
N ASN A 335 15.17 32.18 -0.91
CA ASN A 335 16.60 31.94 -0.79
C ASN A 335 17.32 32.92 -1.73
N GLY A 336 18.02 33.89 -1.16
CA GLY A 336 18.71 34.94 -1.92
C GLY A 336 19.86 34.47 -2.82
N ASP A 337 20.36 33.24 -2.62
CA ASP A 337 21.45 32.65 -3.42
C ASP A 337 20.97 32.01 -4.73
N LEU A 338 19.65 32.01 -4.99
CA LEU A 338 19.03 31.39 -6.17
C LEU A 338 18.57 32.43 -7.22
N ASP A 339 18.45 32.00 -8.48
CA ASP A 339 17.79 32.78 -9.54
C ASP A 339 16.74 31.90 -10.27
N PRO A 340 15.43 32.11 -10.04
CA PRO A 340 14.84 33.13 -9.16
C PRO A 340 15.15 32.90 -7.67
N PRO A 341 15.08 33.94 -6.82
CA PRO A 341 15.52 33.89 -5.41
C PRO A 341 14.52 33.19 -4.48
N PHE A 342 13.97 32.06 -4.92
CA PHE A 342 13.09 31.20 -4.15
C PHE A 342 13.09 29.78 -4.71
N THR A 343 12.66 28.82 -3.92
CA THR A 343 12.29 27.47 -4.38
C THR A 343 10.79 27.25 -4.24
N VAL A 344 10.19 26.49 -5.15
CA VAL A 344 8.84 25.94 -4.95
C VAL A 344 8.93 24.85 -3.89
N LEU A 345 8.58 25.17 -2.64
CA LEU A 345 8.60 24.20 -1.53
C LEU A 345 7.54 23.11 -1.76
N THR A 346 6.35 23.50 -2.16
CA THR A 346 5.31 22.56 -2.57
C THR A 346 4.32 23.28 -3.47
N SER A 347 3.78 22.55 -4.44
CA SER A 347 2.62 22.96 -5.24
C SER A 347 1.59 21.85 -5.17
N MET A 348 0.31 22.20 -5.15
CA MET A 348 -0.75 21.22 -4.95
C MET A 348 -2.10 21.70 -5.50
N PRO A 349 -2.94 20.79 -6.01
CA PRO A 349 -4.32 21.13 -6.35
C PRO A 349 -5.11 21.56 -5.13
N ILE A 350 -5.99 22.54 -5.31
CA ILE A 350 -6.87 23.08 -4.28
C ILE A 350 -8.30 23.26 -4.81
N GLU A 351 -9.28 23.02 -3.93
CA GLU A 351 -10.64 23.50 -4.15
C GLU A 351 -10.64 25.02 -4.30
N SER A 352 -11.43 25.53 -5.24
CA SER A 352 -11.73 26.95 -5.29
C SER A 352 -12.36 27.38 -3.98
N LYS A 353 -11.94 28.53 -3.44
CA LYS A 353 -12.64 29.11 -2.31
C LYS A 353 -14.04 29.46 -2.81
N LYS A 354 -15.09 28.90 -2.18
CA LYS A 354 -16.42 29.46 -2.38
C LYS A 354 -16.38 30.88 -1.82
N GLU A 355 -16.72 31.87 -2.63
CA GLU A 355 -17.07 33.19 -2.13
C GLU A 355 -18.25 33.01 -1.16
N ASP A 356 -18.03 33.29 0.12
CA ASP A 356 -19.07 33.36 1.15
C ASP A 356 -19.83 34.69 1.07
#